data_AF-A0A3A6HT71-F1
#
_entry.id   AF-A0A3A6HT71-F1
#
_cell.length_a   1.000
_cell.length_b   1.000
_cell.length_c   1.000
_cell.angle_alpha   90.00
_cell.angle_beta   90.00
_cell.angle_gamma   90.00
#
_symmetry.space_group_name_H-M   'P 1'
#
loop_
_entity.id
_entity.type
_entity.pdbx_description
1 polymer ?
#
loop_
_entity_poly.entity_id
_entity_poly.type
_entity_poly.pdbx_seq_one_letter_code
_entity_poly.pdbx_strand_id
1 'polypeptide(L)'
;MMNRMWMMVGRGKFFLIFGLSLLFGLSERGSAQGLLPFHLLAVLNDQYYFVFAVLPVFLFLCTGVMEDDMLFVLVRYGTYGRYFFRKWRALSVIAVFFWLVQMAALLCSGLGLPIDGSWPESPAGQWKEVFTLLQGYFPSPWAAVLCCAGQMLLGYWLIALTALCLGHFCSRSLAVKLLLALYLFAALWIKLPVMSRPPFVFLTGWNHWVFLLHNLAEPWRLPLTAVTTAIVTMGMVWLVTRRWYLRFSVSVRGKKGLGPYYRRVLFTGKNGLLLAGLIFLVTAWTWISGGVPEDSTDWLIRLFAGHGTGSFYPMGFMALLAIEVLPLWPLGVFCTQAVGERSVFLTVRLRRRKELLEAILCTGLLWILLYGCLLILAAAVPPLLLGFSPDIGLSVTAVGLKLLDVGFQFLLILSVLCVTGQATAGFVTVVLLHFLCVLPVSWLPAGLSSLARLNLPQTGGTMPGAAAAVLLGTCSLALLLWLSGRGIKRLFNH
;
A
#
# COMPACT_ATOMS: atom_id res chain seq x y z
N MET A 1 -22.34 -29.04 -11.35
CA MET A 1 -21.54 -27.80 -11.22
C MET A 1 -22.43 -26.57 -11.09
N MET A 2 -23.27 -26.28 -12.08
CA MET A 2 -24.17 -25.11 -12.07
C MET A 2 -25.07 -25.02 -10.82
N ASN A 3 -25.85 -26.06 -10.50
CA ASN A 3 -26.74 -26.03 -9.30
C ASN A 3 -25.99 -25.80 -7.98
N ARG A 4 -24.75 -26.28 -7.87
CA ARG A 4 -23.91 -26.07 -6.68
C ARG A 4 -23.42 -24.63 -6.60
N MET A 5 -23.00 -24.04 -7.72
CA MET A 5 -22.60 -22.63 -7.77
C MET A 5 -23.77 -21.70 -7.46
N TRP A 6 -24.97 -22.01 -7.93
CA TRP A 6 -26.19 -21.28 -7.56
C TRP A 6 -26.46 -21.28 -6.06
N MET A 7 -26.24 -22.42 -5.37
CA MET A 7 -26.35 -22.49 -3.91
C MET A 7 -25.27 -21.65 -3.19
N MET A 8 -24.02 -21.67 -3.67
CA MET A 8 -22.92 -20.90 -3.08
C MET A 8 -23.07 -19.38 -3.29
N VAL A 9 -23.66 -18.97 -4.41
CA VAL A 9 -23.89 -17.55 -4.72
C VAL A 9 -24.99 -16.98 -3.82
N GLY A 10 -26.06 -17.74 -3.60
CA GLY A 10 -27.20 -17.31 -2.77
C GLY A 10 -28.08 -16.26 -3.46
N ARG A 11 -29.39 -16.30 -3.18
CA ARG A 11 -30.37 -15.39 -3.82
C ARG A 11 -30.24 -13.93 -3.38
N GLY A 12 -29.75 -13.68 -2.17
CA GLY A 12 -29.65 -12.33 -1.58
C GLY A 12 -28.80 -11.35 -2.39
N LYS A 13 -27.74 -11.82 -3.06
CA LYS A 13 -26.86 -10.96 -3.88
C LYS A 13 -27.59 -10.39 -5.10
N PHE A 14 -28.55 -11.13 -5.67
CA PHE A 14 -29.37 -10.70 -6.79
C PHE A 14 -30.41 -9.65 -6.39
N PHE A 15 -31.02 -9.79 -5.21
CA PHE A 15 -31.91 -8.76 -4.67
C PHE A 15 -31.14 -7.47 -4.33
N LEU A 16 -29.93 -7.61 -3.80
CA LEU A 16 -29.09 -6.46 -3.46
C LEU A 16 -28.66 -5.69 -4.70
N ILE A 17 -28.21 -6.36 -5.77
CA ILE A 17 -27.92 -5.65 -7.04
C ILE A 17 -29.18 -5.03 -7.63
N PHE A 18 -30.32 -5.73 -7.63
CA PHE A 18 -31.58 -5.18 -8.13
C PHE A 18 -31.96 -3.87 -7.41
N GLY A 19 -31.92 -3.88 -6.07
CA GLY A 19 -32.24 -2.69 -5.26
C GLY A 19 -31.28 -1.53 -5.48
N LEU A 20 -29.97 -1.81 -5.52
CA LEU A 20 -28.96 -0.78 -5.78
C LEU A 20 -29.09 -0.19 -7.19
N SER A 21 -29.26 -1.04 -8.20
CA SER A 21 -29.48 -0.62 -9.60
C SER A 21 -30.75 0.21 -9.77
N LEU A 22 -31.83 -0.15 -9.07
CA LEU A 22 -33.07 0.61 -9.10
C LEU A 22 -32.89 2.00 -8.44
N LEU A 23 -32.20 2.05 -7.29
CA LEU A 23 -31.99 3.29 -6.53
C LEU A 23 -31.11 4.30 -7.30
N PHE A 24 -29.98 3.83 -7.85
CA PHE A 24 -29.13 4.67 -8.72
C PHE A 24 -29.85 5.07 -10.01
N GLY A 25 -30.62 4.14 -10.61
CA GLY A 25 -31.45 4.42 -11.77
C GLY A 25 -32.50 5.51 -11.49
N LEU A 26 -33.15 5.50 -10.32
CA LEU A 26 -34.12 6.54 -9.95
C LEU A 26 -33.45 7.89 -9.64
N SER A 27 -32.23 7.87 -9.09
CA SER A 27 -31.46 9.09 -8.81
C SER A 27 -31.13 9.88 -10.08
N GLU A 28 -30.71 9.20 -11.15
CA GLU A 28 -30.37 9.84 -12.44
C GLU A 28 -31.60 10.32 -13.22
N ARG A 29 -32.82 9.96 -12.80
CA ARG A 29 -34.05 10.45 -13.44
C ARG A 29 -34.21 11.96 -13.30
N GLY A 30 -33.61 12.57 -12.28
CA GLY A 30 -33.63 14.02 -12.06
C GLY A 30 -32.66 14.80 -12.96
N SER A 31 -31.66 14.14 -13.54
CA SER A 31 -30.55 14.74 -14.31
C SER A 31 -30.59 14.41 -15.82
N ALA A 32 -31.22 13.30 -16.21
CA ALA A 32 -31.29 12.84 -17.60
C ALA A 32 -32.42 13.54 -18.40
N GLN A 33 -32.14 13.85 -19.67
CA GLN A 33 -33.16 14.30 -20.63
C GLN A 33 -34.30 13.26 -20.68
N GLY A 34 -35.55 13.72 -20.72
CA GLY A 34 -36.76 12.93 -20.42
C GLY A 34 -37.13 11.78 -21.35
N LEU A 35 -36.18 11.10 -22.00
CA LEU A 35 -36.37 9.94 -22.89
C LEU A 35 -35.67 8.70 -22.32
N LEU A 36 -36.29 7.54 -22.48
CA LEU A 36 -35.81 6.26 -21.95
C LEU A 36 -34.37 5.88 -22.37
N PRO A 37 -33.95 5.96 -23.66
CA PRO A 37 -32.61 5.55 -24.04
C PRO A 37 -31.50 6.46 -23.47
N PHE A 38 -31.76 7.76 -23.30
CA PHE A 38 -30.78 8.67 -22.67
C PHE A 38 -30.67 8.43 -21.17
N HIS A 39 -31.78 8.11 -20.51
CA HIS A 39 -31.78 7.64 -19.13
C HIS A 39 -30.90 6.39 -18.96
N LEU A 40 -31.09 5.38 -19.81
CA LEU A 40 -30.28 4.16 -19.77
C LEU A 40 -28.81 4.43 -20.07
N LEU A 41 -28.49 5.29 -21.05
CA LEU A 41 -27.11 5.65 -21.38
C LEU A 41 -26.43 6.44 -20.26
N ALA A 42 -27.14 7.35 -19.58
CA ALA A 42 -26.61 8.08 -18.44
C ALA A 42 -26.21 7.11 -17.32
N VAL A 43 -27.11 6.22 -16.92
CA VAL A 43 -26.85 5.28 -15.83
C VAL A 43 -25.79 4.23 -16.21
N LEU A 44 -25.78 3.72 -17.44
CA LEU A 44 -24.78 2.74 -17.89
C LEU A 44 -23.36 3.33 -17.98
N ASN A 45 -23.23 4.63 -18.20
CA ASN A 45 -21.95 5.33 -18.28
C ASN A 45 -21.56 6.01 -16.95
N ASP A 46 -22.40 5.96 -15.93
CA ASP A 46 -22.05 6.45 -14.59
C ASP A 46 -21.00 5.53 -13.94
N GLN A 47 -19.80 6.10 -13.80
CA GLN A 47 -18.64 5.45 -13.20
C GLN A 47 -18.85 5.16 -11.71
N TYR A 48 -19.60 6.02 -11.01
CA TYR A 48 -19.84 5.88 -9.58
C TYR A 48 -20.79 4.73 -9.29
N TYR A 49 -21.89 4.62 -10.05
CA TYR A 49 -22.78 3.48 -9.98
C TYR A 49 -22.05 2.14 -10.13
N PHE A 50 -21.25 1.97 -11.17
CA PHE A 50 -20.56 0.70 -11.36
C PHE A 50 -19.55 0.40 -10.26
N VAL A 51 -18.65 1.34 -9.97
CA VAL A 51 -17.53 1.10 -9.05
C VAL A 51 -18.02 0.92 -7.62
N PHE A 52 -19.00 1.70 -7.16
CA PHE A 52 -19.42 1.64 -5.75
C PHE A 52 -20.61 0.72 -5.49
N ALA A 53 -21.49 0.50 -6.47
CA ALA A 53 -22.68 -0.33 -6.27
C ALA A 53 -22.55 -1.72 -6.90
N VAL A 54 -22.08 -1.81 -8.15
CA VAL A 54 -22.15 -3.06 -8.92
C VAL A 54 -20.93 -3.96 -8.70
N LEU A 55 -19.74 -3.39 -8.83
CA LEU A 55 -18.46 -4.10 -8.76
C LEU A 55 -18.23 -4.78 -7.39
N PRO A 56 -18.51 -4.17 -6.22
CA PRO A 56 -18.31 -4.83 -4.94
C PRO A 56 -19.21 -6.06 -4.79
N VAL A 57 -20.45 -5.98 -5.27
CA VAL A 57 -21.42 -7.08 -5.22
C VAL A 57 -20.99 -8.21 -6.14
N PHE A 58 -20.49 -7.88 -7.34
CA PHE A 58 -19.97 -8.86 -8.28
C PHE A 58 -18.70 -9.55 -7.74
N LEU A 59 -17.78 -8.81 -7.12
CA LEU A 59 -16.61 -9.38 -6.46
C LEU A 59 -17.00 -10.25 -5.27
N PHE A 60 -18.02 -9.86 -4.50
CA PHE A 60 -18.58 -10.68 -3.43
C PHE A 60 -19.24 -11.97 -3.95
N LEU A 61 -19.78 -11.95 -5.17
CA LEU A 61 -20.23 -13.14 -5.88
C LEU A 61 -19.04 -14.03 -6.27
N CYS A 62 -18.01 -13.47 -6.91
CA CYS A 62 -16.83 -14.23 -7.36
C CYS A 62 -16.05 -14.85 -6.20
N THR A 63 -15.88 -14.12 -5.09
CA THR A 63 -15.13 -14.59 -3.91
C THR A 63 -15.78 -15.79 -3.22
N GLY A 64 -17.10 -15.94 -3.31
CA GLY A 64 -17.81 -17.11 -2.79
C GLY A 64 -17.57 -18.39 -3.59
N VAL A 65 -17.09 -18.29 -4.84
CA VAL A 65 -17.00 -19.42 -5.78
C VAL A 65 -15.55 -19.65 -6.28
N MET A 66 -14.60 -18.78 -5.90
CA MET A 66 -13.24 -18.83 -6.42
C MET A 66 -12.47 -20.11 -6.06
N GLU A 67 -12.76 -20.71 -4.89
CA GLU A 67 -12.03 -21.87 -4.37
C GLU A 67 -12.29 -23.14 -5.20
N ASP A 68 -11.25 -23.96 -5.40
CA ASP A 68 -11.38 -25.20 -6.13
C ASP A 68 -12.26 -26.22 -5.41
N ASP A 69 -13.06 -26.94 -6.20
CA ASP A 69 -13.86 -28.06 -5.73
C ASP A 69 -12.96 -29.22 -5.26
N MET A 70 -13.54 -30.11 -4.44
CA MET A 70 -12.84 -31.30 -3.94
C MET A 70 -12.24 -32.15 -5.07
N LEU A 71 -11.09 -32.79 -4.79
CA LEU A 71 -10.29 -33.53 -5.77
C LEU A 71 -11.09 -34.59 -6.56
N PHE A 72 -12.10 -35.24 -5.97
CA PHE A 72 -12.93 -36.22 -6.68
C PHE A 72 -13.78 -35.61 -7.81
N VAL A 73 -14.12 -34.32 -7.72
CA VAL A 73 -14.82 -33.60 -8.79
C VAL A 73 -13.86 -33.39 -9.96
N LEU A 74 -12.58 -33.12 -9.66
CA LEU A 74 -11.52 -32.89 -10.63
C LEU A 74 -11.25 -34.13 -11.51
N VAL A 75 -11.23 -35.31 -10.89
CA VAL A 75 -10.98 -36.60 -11.58
C VAL A 75 -12.02 -36.86 -12.69
N ARG A 76 -13.26 -36.42 -12.51
CA ARG A 76 -14.34 -36.59 -13.52
C ARG A 76 -14.10 -35.81 -14.82
N TYR A 77 -13.22 -34.81 -14.83
CA TYR A 77 -12.97 -33.95 -16.00
C TYR A 77 -11.69 -34.29 -16.76
N GLY A 78 -10.87 -35.22 -16.26
CA GLY A 78 -9.63 -35.71 -16.87
C GLY A 78 -8.46 -34.73 -16.77
N THR A 79 -8.65 -33.46 -17.17
CA THR A 79 -7.62 -32.41 -17.07
C THR A 79 -8.11 -31.19 -16.31
N TYR A 80 -7.19 -30.54 -15.59
CA TYR A 80 -7.51 -29.33 -14.82
C TYR A 80 -8.06 -28.21 -15.72
N GLY A 81 -7.48 -27.99 -16.90
CA GLY A 81 -7.97 -26.98 -17.84
C GLY A 81 -9.43 -27.18 -18.23
N ARG A 82 -9.86 -28.43 -18.52
CA ARG A 82 -11.26 -28.73 -18.86
C ARG A 82 -12.21 -28.44 -17.69
N TYR A 83 -11.80 -28.77 -16.46
CA TYR A 83 -12.54 -28.41 -15.26
C TYR A 83 -12.63 -26.89 -15.09
N PHE A 84 -11.51 -26.18 -15.22
CA PHE A 84 -11.44 -24.73 -15.02
C PHE A 84 -12.32 -23.98 -16.03
N PHE A 85 -12.27 -24.33 -17.32
CA PHE A 85 -13.12 -23.69 -18.33
C PHE A 85 -14.61 -24.02 -18.14
N ARG A 86 -14.96 -25.23 -17.65
CA ARG A 86 -16.35 -25.53 -17.28
C ARG A 86 -16.79 -24.72 -16.06
N LYS A 87 -15.90 -24.50 -15.08
CA LYS A 87 -16.14 -23.63 -13.92
C LYS A 87 -16.36 -22.18 -14.34
N TRP A 88 -15.45 -21.66 -15.16
CA TRP A 88 -15.56 -20.31 -15.71
C TRP A 88 -16.83 -20.14 -16.51
N ARG A 89 -17.17 -21.06 -17.43
CA ARG A 89 -18.42 -21.01 -18.20
C ARG A 89 -19.66 -20.99 -17.28
N ALA A 90 -19.67 -21.80 -16.23
CA ALA A 90 -20.76 -21.80 -15.27
C ALA A 90 -20.85 -20.46 -14.49
N LEU A 91 -19.72 -19.86 -14.12
CA LEU A 91 -19.69 -18.54 -13.48
C LEU A 91 -20.13 -17.44 -14.46
N SER A 92 -19.75 -17.54 -15.73
CA SER A 92 -20.18 -16.63 -16.80
C SER A 92 -21.68 -16.69 -17.04
N VAL A 93 -22.31 -17.87 -16.95
CA VAL A 93 -23.78 -17.99 -17.01
C VAL A 93 -24.44 -17.29 -15.82
N ILE A 94 -23.88 -17.43 -14.62
CA ILE A 94 -24.35 -16.70 -13.43
C ILE A 94 -24.15 -15.19 -13.61
N ALA A 95 -23.04 -14.76 -14.21
CA ALA A 95 -22.78 -13.36 -14.54
C ALA A 95 -23.78 -12.80 -15.57
N VAL A 96 -24.22 -13.61 -16.54
CA VAL A 96 -25.32 -13.22 -17.45
C VAL A 96 -26.60 -13.00 -16.67
N PHE A 97 -26.96 -13.88 -15.73
CA PHE A 97 -28.15 -13.68 -14.91
C PHE A 97 -28.03 -12.44 -14.00
N PHE A 98 -26.84 -12.21 -13.41
CA PHE A 98 -26.55 -11.00 -12.65
C PHE A 98 -26.74 -9.74 -13.49
N TRP A 99 -26.20 -9.73 -14.70
CA TRP A 99 -26.37 -8.64 -15.66
C TRP A 99 -27.84 -8.47 -16.10
N LEU A 100 -28.58 -9.55 -16.33
CA LEU A 100 -30.02 -9.47 -16.67
C LEU A 100 -30.84 -8.84 -15.53
N VAL A 101 -30.57 -9.21 -14.28
CA VAL A 101 -31.22 -8.60 -13.11
C VAL A 101 -30.88 -7.11 -13.01
N GLN A 102 -29.62 -6.75 -13.25
CA GLN A 102 -29.16 -5.36 -13.30
C GLN A 102 -29.89 -4.57 -14.40
N MET A 103 -29.94 -5.09 -15.63
CA MET A 103 -30.62 -4.44 -16.76
C MET A 103 -32.13 -4.31 -16.54
N ALA A 104 -32.76 -5.33 -15.94
CA ALA A 104 -34.17 -5.27 -15.58
C ALA A 104 -34.46 -4.16 -14.57
N ALA A 105 -33.62 -4.00 -13.53
CA ALA A 105 -33.74 -2.92 -12.56
C ALA A 105 -33.60 -1.53 -13.21
N LEU A 106 -32.65 -1.37 -14.14
CA LEU A 106 -32.45 -0.13 -14.88
C LEU A 106 -33.66 0.19 -15.78
N LEU A 107 -34.21 -0.80 -16.48
CA LEU A 107 -35.45 -0.63 -17.26
C LEU A 107 -36.64 -0.27 -16.36
N CYS A 108 -36.77 -0.90 -15.19
CA CYS A 108 -37.80 -0.55 -14.20
C CYS A 108 -37.67 0.91 -13.73
N SER A 109 -36.45 1.42 -13.56
CA SER A 109 -36.24 2.83 -13.16
C SER A 109 -36.72 3.84 -14.21
N GLY A 110 -36.69 3.45 -15.49
CA GLY A 110 -37.12 4.27 -16.63
C GLY A 110 -38.61 4.12 -16.98
N LEU A 111 -39.40 3.36 -16.22
CA LEU A 111 -40.84 3.21 -16.49
C LEU A 111 -41.55 4.56 -16.46
N GLY A 112 -42.30 4.83 -17.52
CA GLY A 112 -43.04 6.07 -17.74
C GLY A 112 -42.30 7.14 -18.56
N LEU A 113 -41.08 6.86 -19.06
CA LEU A 113 -40.39 7.74 -20.01
C LEU A 113 -40.78 7.43 -21.46
N PRO A 114 -40.91 8.46 -22.34
CA PRO A 114 -41.14 8.27 -23.76
C PRO A 114 -39.98 7.50 -24.44
N ILE A 115 -40.35 6.72 -25.45
CA ILE A 115 -39.44 5.89 -26.24
C ILE A 115 -39.29 6.54 -27.62
N ASP A 116 -38.10 7.08 -27.89
CA ASP A 116 -37.70 7.56 -29.22
C ASP A 116 -36.43 6.81 -29.66
N GLY A 117 -36.27 6.64 -30.97
CA GLY A 117 -35.14 5.95 -31.60
C GLY A 117 -34.11 6.88 -32.22
N SER A 118 -34.35 8.20 -32.23
CA SER A 118 -33.47 9.18 -32.85
C SER A 118 -32.53 9.87 -31.85
N TRP A 119 -31.36 10.29 -32.33
CA TRP A 119 -30.48 11.18 -31.57
C TRP A 119 -31.03 12.61 -31.63
N PRO A 120 -31.00 13.39 -30.53
CA PRO A 120 -31.39 14.80 -30.57
C PRO A 120 -30.40 15.59 -31.43
N GLU A 121 -30.90 16.59 -32.15
CA GLU A 121 -30.07 17.49 -32.96
C GLU A 121 -29.05 18.27 -32.12
N SER A 122 -29.35 18.51 -30.84
CA SER A 122 -28.44 19.12 -29.87
C SER A 122 -28.59 18.46 -28.49
N PRO A 123 -27.64 17.61 -28.07
CA PRO A 123 -27.62 17.08 -26.71
C PRO A 123 -27.41 18.21 -25.70
N ALA A 124 -28.23 18.25 -24.65
CA ALA A 124 -28.19 19.27 -23.59
C ALA A 124 -28.18 18.61 -22.21
N GLY A 125 -27.50 19.25 -21.24
CA GLY A 125 -27.35 18.75 -19.87
C GLY A 125 -25.95 18.24 -19.53
N GLN A 126 -25.81 17.66 -18.33
CA GLN A 126 -24.53 17.21 -17.76
C GLN A 126 -23.83 16.13 -18.60
N TRP A 127 -24.58 15.36 -19.39
CA TRP A 127 -24.09 14.27 -20.23
C TRP A 127 -23.83 14.65 -21.69
N LYS A 128 -23.85 15.95 -22.02
CA LYS A 128 -23.71 16.46 -23.40
C LYS A 128 -22.49 15.88 -24.11
N GLU A 129 -21.31 15.98 -23.51
CA GLU A 129 -20.04 15.50 -24.11
C GLU A 129 -20.07 13.99 -24.40
N VAL A 130 -20.66 13.23 -23.49
CA VAL A 130 -20.79 11.77 -23.61
C VAL A 130 -21.74 11.39 -24.75
N PHE A 131 -22.88 12.05 -24.85
CA PHE A 131 -23.85 11.78 -25.91
C PHE A 131 -23.33 12.23 -27.29
N THR A 132 -22.65 13.37 -27.37
CA THR A 132 -22.02 13.81 -28.64
C THR A 132 -20.96 12.82 -29.11
N LEU A 133 -20.18 12.24 -28.18
CA LEU A 133 -19.17 11.24 -28.53
C LEU A 133 -19.82 9.94 -29.00
N LEU A 134 -20.87 9.46 -28.32
CA LEU A 134 -21.59 8.24 -28.73
C LEU A 134 -22.32 8.40 -30.07
N GLN A 135 -22.88 9.58 -30.35
CA GLN A 135 -23.51 9.88 -31.63
C GLN A 135 -22.53 9.75 -32.81
N GLY A 136 -21.25 10.07 -32.61
CA GLY A 136 -20.21 9.90 -33.63
C GLY A 136 -19.89 8.45 -33.98
N TYR A 137 -20.18 7.49 -33.09
CA TYR A 137 -19.88 6.07 -33.29
C TYR A 137 -21.11 5.20 -33.59
N PHE A 138 -22.31 5.60 -33.14
CA PHE A 138 -23.50 4.74 -33.20
C PHE A 138 -24.64 5.38 -34.00
N PRO A 139 -25.29 4.61 -34.90
CA PRO A 139 -26.39 5.12 -35.72
C PRO A 139 -27.66 5.42 -34.93
N SER A 140 -27.85 4.80 -33.77
CA SER A 140 -29.00 5.01 -32.88
C SER A 140 -28.61 4.93 -31.40
N PRO A 141 -29.34 5.60 -30.49
CA PRO A 141 -29.07 5.54 -29.06
C PRO A 141 -29.32 4.13 -28.49
N TRP A 142 -30.25 3.37 -29.07
CA TRP A 142 -30.44 1.95 -28.72
C TRP A 142 -29.25 1.07 -29.09
N ALA A 143 -28.60 1.34 -30.23
CA ALA A 143 -27.36 0.65 -30.57
C ALA A 143 -26.25 0.95 -29.55
N ALA A 144 -26.13 2.21 -29.12
CA ALA A 144 -25.19 2.60 -28.07
C ALA A 144 -25.50 1.91 -26.72
N VAL A 145 -26.78 1.83 -26.32
CA VAL A 145 -27.20 1.10 -25.10
C VAL A 145 -26.79 -0.37 -25.17
N LEU A 146 -27.09 -1.04 -26.29
CA LEU A 146 -26.75 -2.45 -26.47
C LEU A 146 -25.24 -2.69 -26.46
N CYS A 147 -24.46 -1.82 -27.10
CA CYS A 147 -23.00 -1.91 -27.10
C CYS A 147 -22.41 -1.66 -25.72
N CYS A 148 -22.86 -0.63 -24.99
CA CYS A 148 -22.41 -0.38 -23.61
C CYS A 148 -22.77 -1.55 -22.68
N ALA A 149 -24.00 -2.06 -22.78
CA ALA A 149 -24.45 -3.17 -21.95
C ALA A 149 -23.72 -4.48 -22.30
N GLY A 150 -23.43 -4.72 -23.58
CA GLY A 150 -22.63 -5.84 -24.06
C GLY A 150 -21.17 -5.78 -23.58
N GLN A 151 -20.56 -4.60 -23.62
CA GLN A 151 -19.20 -4.38 -23.10
C GLN A 151 -19.14 -4.66 -21.59
N MET A 152 -20.14 -4.22 -20.83
CA MET A 152 -20.24 -4.50 -19.39
C MET A 152 -20.28 -6.01 -19.11
N LEU A 153 -21.02 -6.78 -19.91
CA LEU A 153 -21.07 -8.24 -19.80
C LEU A 153 -19.72 -8.90 -20.11
N LEU A 154 -19.01 -8.44 -21.14
CA LEU A 154 -17.64 -8.89 -21.43
C LEU A 154 -16.70 -8.61 -20.25
N GLY A 155 -16.82 -7.42 -19.64
CA GLY A 155 -16.12 -7.04 -18.42
C GLY A 155 -16.37 -8.02 -17.28
N TYR A 156 -17.62 -8.44 -17.04
CA TYR A 156 -17.94 -9.46 -16.02
C TYR A 156 -17.28 -10.81 -16.29
N TRP A 157 -17.24 -11.26 -17.54
CA TRP A 157 -16.58 -12.52 -17.89
C TRP A 157 -15.08 -12.48 -17.64
N LEU A 158 -14.43 -11.34 -17.92
CA LEU A 158 -13.02 -11.11 -17.66
C LEU A 158 -12.73 -11.03 -16.15
N ILE A 159 -13.53 -10.28 -15.39
CA ILE A 159 -13.38 -10.19 -13.93
C ILE A 159 -13.60 -11.57 -13.29
N ALA A 160 -14.61 -12.34 -13.74
CA ALA A 160 -14.83 -13.72 -13.31
C ALA A 160 -13.63 -14.63 -13.61
N LEU A 161 -13.03 -14.51 -14.81
CA LEU A 161 -11.82 -15.25 -15.19
C LEU A 161 -10.64 -14.90 -14.26
N THR A 162 -10.41 -13.61 -14.00
CA THR A 162 -9.32 -13.17 -13.13
C THR A 162 -9.51 -13.64 -11.69
N ALA A 163 -10.73 -13.58 -11.15
CA ALA A 163 -11.05 -14.06 -9.81
C ALA A 163 -10.83 -15.58 -9.67
N LEU A 164 -11.24 -16.38 -10.66
CA LEU A 164 -10.98 -17.82 -10.66
C LEU A 164 -9.49 -18.15 -10.79
N CYS A 165 -8.77 -17.43 -11.64
CA CYS A 165 -7.34 -17.59 -11.82
C CYS A 165 -6.59 -17.29 -10.50
N LEU A 166 -6.90 -16.15 -9.86
CA LEU A 166 -6.34 -15.79 -8.57
C LEU A 166 -6.73 -16.79 -7.47
N GLY A 167 -7.97 -17.26 -7.45
CA GLY A 167 -8.43 -18.24 -6.46
C GLY A 167 -7.72 -19.59 -6.56
N HIS A 168 -7.31 -19.99 -7.76
CA HIS A 168 -6.54 -21.21 -7.97
C HIS A 168 -5.06 -21.05 -7.60
N PHE A 169 -4.43 -19.99 -8.09
CA PHE A 169 -2.98 -19.82 -7.94
C PHE A 169 -2.57 -19.23 -6.59
N CYS A 170 -3.40 -18.40 -5.97
CA CYS A 170 -3.11 -17.75 -4.69
C CYS A 170 -3.85 -18.42 -3.53
N SER A 171 -3.39 -18.20 -2.29
CA SER A 171 -4.19 -18.55 -1.11
C SER A 171 -5.45 -17.67 -1.05
N ARG A 172 -6.55 -18.16 -0.46
CA ARG A 172 -7.81 -17.39 -0.33
C ARG A 172 -7.58 -15.98 0.21
N SER A 173 -6.77 -15.86 1.27
CA SER A 173 -6.44 -14.55 1.86
C SER A 173 -5.70 -13.64 0.87
N LEU A 174 -4.74 -14.16 0.11
CA LEU A 174 -4.00 -13.39 -0.87
C LEU A 174 -4.86 -13.03 -2.08
N ALA A 175 -5.66 -13.96 -2.59
CA ALA A 175 -6.58 -13.74 -3.72
C ALA A 175 -7.58 -12.63 -3.39
N VAL A 176 -8.19 -12.66 -2.19
CA VAL A 176 -9.11 -11.61 -1.72
C VAL A 176 -8.39 -10.27 -1.59
N LYS A 177 -7.18 -10.23 -1.02
CA LYS A 177 -6.38 -8.99 -0.92
C LYS A 177 -6.02 -8.41 -2.29
N LEU A 178 -5.64 -9.25 -3.25
CA LEU A 178 -5.31 -8.82 -4.61
C LEU A 178 -6.55 -8.30 -5.35
N LEU A 179 -7.70 -8.98 -5.23
CA LEU A 179 -8.97 -8.48 -5.79
C LEU A 179 -9.39 -7.16 -5.15
N LEU A 180 -9.21 -7.00 -3.83
CA LEU A 180 -9.49 -5.74 -3.14
C LEU A 180 -8.53 -4.63 -3.58
N ALA A 181 -7.24 -4.94 -3.79
CA ALA A 181 -6.28 -3.96 -4.30
C ALA A 181 -6.63 -3.51 -5.72
N LEU A 182 -7.03 -4.44 -6.61
CA LEU A 182 -7.51 -4.12 -7.96
C LEU A 182 -8.80 -3.28 -7.92
N TYR A 183 -9.71 -3.57 -6.99
CA TYR A 183 -10.91 -2.77 -6.75
C TYR A 183 -10.57 -1.34 -6.30
N LEU A 184 -9.71 -1.18 -5.29
CA LEU A 184 -9.29 0.13 -4.80
C LEU A 184 -8.56 0.92 -5.90
N PHE A 185 -7.75 0.23 -6.71
CA PHE A 185 -7.10 0.84 -7.87
C PHE A 185 -8.13 1.34 -8.89
N ALA A 186 -9.18 0.57 -9.19
CA ALA A 186 -10.26 0.99 -10.08
C ALA A 186 -11.04 2.21 -9.52
N ALA A 187 -11.23 2.30 -8.20
CA ALA A 187 -11.87 3.44 -7.56
C ALA A 187 -10.98 4.70 -7.54
N LEU A 188 -9.69 4.55 -7.24
CA LEU A 188 -8.72 5.64 -7.25
C LEU A 188 -8.52 6.22 -8.66
N TRP A 189 -8.67 5.38 -9.70
CA TRP A 189 -8.58 5.79 -11.09
C TRP A 189 -9.56 6.92 -11.46
N ILE A 190 -10.76 6.93 -10.86
CA ILE A 190 -11.79 7.96 -11.13
C ILE A 190 -11.39 9.33 -10.56
N LYS A 191 -10.66 9.36 -9.45
CA LYS A 191 -10.39 10.60 -8.69
C LYS A 191 -9.01 11.21 -8.95
N LEU A 192 -8.07 10.45 -9.49
CA LEU A 192 -6.68 10.90 -9.61
C LEU A 192 -6.37 11.45 -11.02
N PRO A 193 -6.15 12.77 -11.18
CA PRO A 193 -5.80 13.38 -12.48
C PRO A 193 -4.40 12.97 -12.97
N VAL A 194 -3.60 12.31 -12.14
CA VAL A 194 -2.30 11.74 -12.53
C VAL A 194 -2.48 10.51 -13.42
N MET A 195 -3.60 9.79 -13.27
CA MET A 195 -3.88 8.55 -14.03
C MET A 195 -4.21 8.82 -15.50
N SER A 196 -4.54 10.06 -15.85
CA SER A 196 -4.71 10.52 -17.23
C SER A 196 -3.41 11.08 -17.85
N ARG A 197 -2.24 10.91 -17.22
CA ARG A 197 -0.93 11.32 -17.77
C ARG A 197 0.05 10.15 -17.98
N PRO A 198 0.95 10.21 -18.98
CA PRO A 198 1.97 9.18 -19.19
C PRO A 198 2.88 9.04 -17.96
N PRO A 199 3.32 7.82 -17.59
CA PRO A 199 3.12 6.54 -18.28
C PRO A 199 1.81 5.82 -17.91
N PHE A 200 1.03 6.34 -16.95
CA PHE A 200 -0.11 5.63 -16.37
C PHE A 200 -1.31 5.50 -17.32
N VAL A 201 -1.46 6.38 -18.32
CA VAL A 201 -2.53 6.29 -19.33
C VAL A 201 -2.51 4.97 -20.10
N PHE A 202 -1.34 4.35 -20.25
CA PHE A 202 -1.19 3.08 -20.97
C PHE A 202 -1.63 1.87 -20.14
N LEU A 203 -1.93 2.02 -18.85
CA LEU A 203 -2.41 0.93 -18.01
C LEU A 203 -3.90 0.71 -18.23
N THR A 204 -4.27 -0.51 -18.64
CA THR A 204 -5.67 -0.92 -18.81
C THR A 204 -6.18 -1.60 -17.55
N GLY A 205 -7.17 -0.99 -16.91
CA GLY A 205 -7.78 -1.47 -15.67
C GLY A 205 -9.14 -2.13 -15.90
N TRP A 206 -9.80 -2.53 -14.79
CA TRP A 206 -11.18 -3.04 -14.84
C TRP A 206 -12.17 -2.03 -15.43
N ASN A 207 -11.93 -0.74 -15.25
CA ASN A 207 -12.75 0.32 -15.83
C ASN A 207 -12.78 0.23 -17.37
N HIS A 208 -11.65 -0.04 -18.02
CA HIS A 208 -11.59 -0.21 -19.49
C HIS A 208 -12.23 -1.50 -19.98
N TRP A 209 -12.32 -2.54 -19.15
CA TRP A 209 -13.01 -3.77 -19.52
C TRP A 209 -14.52 -3.60 -19.53
N VAL A 210 -15.05 -2.81 -18.61
CA VAL A 210 -16.49 -2.66 -18.37
C VAL A 210 -17.07 -1.47 -19.13
N PHE A 211 -16.40 -0.31 -19.09
CA PHE A 211 -16.91 0.92 -19.68
C PHE A 211 -16.42 1.10 -21.10
N LEU A 212 -17.36 1.01 -22.04
CA LEU A 212 -17.09 1.28 -23.45
C LEU A 212 -16.60 2.71 -23.68
N LEU A 213 -17.14 3.67 -22.93
CA LEU A 213 -16.78 5.09 -23.05
C LEU A 213 -15.28 5.35 -22.88
N HIS A 214 -14.61 4.64 -21.95
CA HIS A 214 -13.17 4.79 -21.72
C HIS A 214 -12.31 4.32 -22.90
N ASN A 215 -12.83 3.40 -23.70
CA ASN A 215 -12.18 2.90 -24.90
C ASN A 215 -12.43 3.81 -26.11
N LEU A 216 -13.55 4.53 -26.13
CA LEU A 216 -13.92 5.46 -27.19
C LEU A 216 -13.41 6.90 -26.97
N ALA A 217 -12.97 7.24 -25.76
CA ALA A 217 -12.48 8.58 -25.44
C ALA A 217 -11.30 9.03 -26.32
N GLU A 218 -10.45 8.09 -26.75
CA GLU A 218 -9.31 8.35 -27.62
C GLU A 218 -9.19 7.22 -28.65
N PRO A 219 -8.86 7.52 -29.93
CA PRO A 219 -8.93 6.54 -31.02
C PRO A 219 -7.96 5.35 -30.84
N TRP A 220 -6.86 5.54 -30.12
CA TRP A 220 -5.85 4.51 -29.87
C TRP A 220 -6.14 3.64 -28.64
N ARG A 221 -7.10 4.01 -27.79
CA ARG A 221 -7.37 3.28 -26.53
C ARG A 221 -8.08 1.96 -26.72
N LEU A 222 -9.03 1.90 -27.65
CA LEU A 222 -9.70 0.65 -27.99
C LEU A 222 -8.73 -0.44 -28.47
N PRO A 223 -7.85 -0.18 -29.46
CA PRO A 223 -6.88 -1.20 -29.89
C PRO A 223 -5.88 -1.55 -28.78
N LEU A 224 -5.45 -0.59 -27.95
CA LEU A 224 -4.58 -0.89 -26.81
C LEU A 224 -5.26 -1.81 -25.78
N THR A 225 -6.53 -1.54 -25.46
CA THR A 225 -7.31 -2.36 -24.54
C THR A 225 -7.52 -3.76 -25.10
N ALA A 226 -7.77 -3.89 -26.40
CA ALA A 226 -7.86 -5.18 -27.07
C ALA A 226 -6.53 -5.97 -26.99
N VAL A 227 -5.39 -5.34 -27.27
CA VAL A 227 -4.07 -5.99 -27.21
C VAL A 227 -3.72 -6.41 -25.78
N THR A 228 -3.87 -5.52 -24.81
CA THR A 228 -3.55 -5.80 -23.41
C THR A 228 -4.47 -6.86 -22.79
N THR A 229 -5.78 -6.82 -23.08
CA THR A 229 -6.72 -7.87 -22.65
C THR A 229 -6.38 -9.21 -23.28
N ALA A 230 -6.02 -9.25 -24.56
CA ALA A 230 -5.60 -10.48 -25.23
C ALA A 230 -4.34 -11.07 -24.57
N ILE A 231 -3.32 -10.26 -24.29
CA ILE A 231 -2.10 -10.71 -23.61
C ILE A 231 -2.43 -11.27 -22.21
N VAL A 232 -3.22 -10.56 -21.41
CA VAL A 232 -3.59 -10.97 -20.05
C VAL A 232 -4.40 -12.26 -20.06
N THR A 233 -5.42 -12.35 -20.92
CA THR A 233 -6.27 -13.55 -21.03
C THR A 233 -5.49 -14.76 -21.54
N MET A 234 -4.65 -14.57 -22.56
CA MET A 234 -3.79 -15.63 -23.10
C MET A 234 -2.79 -16.13 -22.05
N GLY A 235 -2.23 -15.21 -21.24
CA GLY A 235 -1.39 -15.54 -20.09
C GLY A 235 -2.13 -16.37 -19.03
N MET A 236 -3.36 -15.99 -18.67
CA MET A 236 -4.19 -16.75 -17.72
C MET A 236 -4.55 -18.13 -18.24
N VAL A 237 -4.93 -18.23 -19.52
CA VAL A 237 -5.23 -19.51 -20.18
C VAL A 237 -4.01 -20.41 -20.23
N TRP A 238 -2.83 -19.87 -20.58
CA TRP A 238 -1.57 -20.61 -20.60
C TRP A 238 -1.19 -21.12 -19.20
N LEU A 239 -1.33 -20.27 -18.18
CA LEU A 239 -1.08 -20.65 -16.78
C LEU A 239 -1.98 -21.81 -16.36
N VAL A 240 -3.29 -21.71 -16.59
CA VAL A 240 -4.27 -22.75 -16.22
C VAL A 240 -4.07 -24.04 -17.01
N THR A 241 -3.64 -23.98 -18.26
CA THR A 241 -3.51 -25.18 -19.09
C THR A 241 -2.16 -25.88 -18.91
N ARG A 242 -1.06 -25.13 -18.80
CA ARG A 242 0.31 -25.68 -18.78
C ARG A 242 0.98 -25.66 -17.41
N ARG A 243 0.60 -24.73 -16.53
CA ARG A 243 1.28 -24.48 -15.25
C ARG A 243 0.31 -24.57 -14.06
N TRP A 244 -0.78 -25.32 -14.17
CA TRP A 244 -1.79 -25.49 -13.13
C TRP A 244 -1.28 -26.03 -11.78
N TYR A 245 -0.15 -26.73 -11.78
CA TYR A 245 0.47 -27.22 -10.54
C TYR A 245 1.14 -26.10 -9.73
N LEU A 246 1.37 -24.92 -10.33
CA LEU A 246 1.95 -23.80 -9.62
C LEU A 246 0.93 -23.31 -8.58
N ARG A 247 1.39 -23.16 -7.35
CA ARG A 247 0.68 -22.38 -6.34
C ARG A 247 1.58 -21.24 -5.92
N PHE A 248 1.16 -20.02 -6.24
CA PHE A 248 1.72 -18.80 -5.67
C PHE A 248 1.20 -18.64 -4.24
N SER A 249 1.68 -19.52 -3.37
CA SER A 249 1.70 -19.17 -1.95
C SER A 249 2.85 -18.20 -1.77
N VAL A 250 2.60 -17.02 -1.22
CA VAL A 250 3.62 -16.32 -0.43
C VAL A 250 3.81 -17.16 0.82
N SER A 251 4.43 -18.32 0.65
CA SER A 251 5.07 -19.00 1.75
C SER A 251 6.18 -18.05 2.12
N VAL A 252 6.01 -17.34 3.24
CA VAL A 252 7.13 -16.83 4.00
C VAL A 252 7.85 -18.09 4.52
N ARG A 253 8.48 -18.83 3.60
CA ARG A 253 9.36 -19.94 3.90
C ARG A 253 10.60 -19.26 4.44
N GLY A 254 10.50 -18.90 5.73
CA GLY A 254 11.59 -18.27 6.44
C GLY A 254 12.80 -19.16 6.25
N LYS A 255 13.85 -18.63 5.62
CA LYS A 255 15.14 -19.29 5.53
C LYS A 255 15.47 -19.78 6.95
N LYS A 256 15.77 -21.07 7.12
CA LYS A 256 16.15 -21.61 8.43
C LYS A 256 17.51 -21.00 8.80
N GLY A 257 17.57 -20.24 9.89
CA GLY A 257 18.78 -19.54 10.32
C GLY A 257 18.48 -18.49 11.38
N LEU A 258 19.53 -18.01 12.04
CA LEU A 258 19.45 -17.06 13.15
C LEU A 258 18.92 -15.68 12.72
N GLY A 259 19.42 -15.16 11.60
CA GLY A 259 18.99 -13.86 11.06
C GLY A 259 17.48 -13.80 10.74
N PRO A 260 16.90 -14.76 10.00
CA PRO A 260 15.45 -14.82 9.77
C PRO A 260 14.60 -15.05 11.02
N TYR A 261 15.16 -15.65 12.07
CA TYR A 261 14.49 -15.74 13.38
C TYR A 261 14.42 -14.36 14.03
N TYR A 262 15.55 -13.67 14.18
CA TYR A 262 15.59 -12.34 14.79
C TYR A 262 14.85 -11.28 13.99
N ARG A 263 14.88 -11.35 12.66
CA ARG A 263 14.02 -10.49 11.82
C ARG A 263 12.54 -10.67 12.15
N ARG A 264 12.06 -11.89 12.42
CA ARG A 264 10.66 -12.11 12.81
C ARG A 264 10.33 -11.56 14.19
N VAL A 265 11.30 -11.59 15.12
CA VAL A 265 11.12 -11.04 16.47
C VAL A 265 11.07 -9.52 16.46
N LEU A 266 11.95 -8.87 15.70
CA LEU A 266 12.01 -7.40 15.65
C LEU A 266 10.95 -6.81 14.71
N PHE A 267 10.79 -7.34 13.49
CA PHE A 267 9.83 -6.86 12.48
C PHE A 267 8.45 -7.48 12.65
N THR A 268 7.87 -7.32 13.84
CA THR A 268 6.46 -7.63 14.06
C THR A 268 5.57 -6.52 13.49
N GLY A 269 4.35 -6.85 13.08
CA GLY A 269 3.39 -5.85 12.60
C GLY A 269 3.13 -4.73 13.63
N LYS A 270 3.15 -5.07 14.93
CA LYS A 270 3.01 -4.09 16.02
C LYS A 270 4.17 -3.10 16.07
N ASN A 271 5.41 -3.58 16.00
CA ASN A 271 6.59 -2.71 16.01
C ASN A 271 6.62 -1.83 14.76
N GLY A 272 6.31 -2.40 13.58
CA GLY A 272 6.24 -1.65 12.33
C GLY A 272 5.16 -0.56 12.35
N LEU A 273 3.98 -0.86 12.88
CA LEU A 273 2.90 0.12 13.07
C LEU A 273 3.29 1.22 14.07
N LEU A 274 3.99 0.88 15.15
CA LEU A 274 4.50 1.86 16.11
C LEU A 274 5.47 2.82 15.42
N LEU A 275 6.43 2.31 14.65
CA LEU A 275 7.41 3.12 13.94
C LEU A 275 6.76 4.03 12.89
N ALA A 276 5.87 3.48 12.06
CA ALA A 276 5.15 4.25 11.05
C ALA A 276 4.21 5.29 11.67
N GLY A 277 3.49 4.91 12.72
CA GLY A 277 2.59 5.79 13.46
C GLY A 277 3.32 6.94 14.14
N LEU A 278 4.50 6.69 14.72
CA LEU A 278 5.36 7.72 15.30
C LEU A 278 5.77 8.76 14.25
N ILE A 279 6.31 8.30 13.12
CA ILE A 279 6.76 9.20 12.06
C ILE A 279 5.59 10.00 11.50
N PHE A 280 4.45 9.34 11.25
CA PHE A 280 3.24 10.01 10.81
C PHE A 280 2.79 11.08 11.82
N LEU A 281 2.74 10.75 13.11
CA LEU A 281 2.34 11.69 14.16
C LEU A 281 3.27 12.89 14.23
N VAL A 282 4.58 12.67 14.16
CA VAL A 282 5.58 13.75 14.14
C VAL A 282 5.38 14.63 12.90
N THR A 283 5.24 14.04 11.70
CA THR A 283 5.01 14.83 10.48
C THR A 283 3.70 15.61 10.49
N ALA A 284 2.63 15.02 11.03
CA ALA A 284 1.35 15.69 11.14
C ALA A 284 1.42 16.83 12.16
N TRP A 285 2.09 16.60 13.29
CA TRP A 285 2.32 17.62 14.31
C TRP A 285 3.11 18.80 13.76
N THR A 286 4.24 18.56 13.08
CA THR A 286 5.07 19.62 12.51
C THR A 286 4.32 20.44 11.46
N TRP A 287 3.45 19.78 10.69
CA TRP A 287 2.58 20.44 9.72
C TRP A 287 1.53 21.34 10.41
N ILE A 288 0.85 20.81 11.44
CA ILE A 288 -0.20 21.55 12.17
C ILE A 288 0.40 22.72 12.94
N SER A 289 1.57 22.53 13.58
CA SER A 289 2.19 23.57 14.41
C SER A 289 2.89 24.65 13.60
N GLY A 290 3.48 24.30 12.45
CA GLY A 290 4.24 25.22 11.61
C GLY A 290 3.42 25.93 10.53
N GLY A 291 2.24 25.41 10.19
CA GLY A 291 1.49 25.89 9.03
C GLY A 291 2.16 25.52 7.70
N VAL A 292 1.70 26.13 6.60
CA VAL A 292 2.23 25.85 5.26
C VAL A 292 3.71 26.30 5.20
N PRO A 293 4.66 25.41 4.82
CA PRO A 293 6.06 25.78 4.68
C PRO A 293 6.26 26.71 3.48
N GLU A 294 7.20 27.64 3.59
CA GLU A 294 7.52 28.59 2.51
C GLU A 294 8.31 27.91 1.39
N ASP A 295 9.23 27.02 1.76
CA ASP A 295 10.12 26.28 0.86
C ASP A 295 10.34 24.83 1.35
N SER A 296 10.91 23.98 0.49
CA SER A 296 11.27 22.61 0.86
C SER A 296 12.34 22.53 1.96
N THR A 297 13.24 23.52 2.02
CA THR A 297 14.26 23.65 3.07
C THR A 297 13.65 24.00 4.43
N ASP A 298 12.68 24.91 4.45
CA ASP A 298 11.93 25.29 5.65
C ASP A 298 11.17 24.09 6.23
N TRP A 299 10.54 23.26 5.39
CA TRP A 299 9.95 21.99 5.84
C TRP A 299 10.97 21.06 6.51
N LEU A 300 12.14 20.87 5.88
CA LEU A 300 13.19 20.00 6.41
C LEU A 300 13.72 20.52 7.76
N ILE A 301 13.89 21.84 7.89
CA ILE A 301 14.30 22.47 9.14
C ILE A 301 13.23 22.24 10.20
N ARG A 302 11.95 22.48 9.92
CA ARG A 302 10.87 22.23 10.90
C ARG A 302 10.81 20.76 11.34
N LEU A 303 11.04 19.83 10.42
CA LEU A 303 10.99 18.39 10.69
C LEU A 303 12.18 17.89 11.53
N PHE A 304 13.39 18.43 11.28
CA PHE A 304 14.64 17.97 11.91
C PHE A 304 15.30 19.00 12.84
N ALA A 305 14.67 20.14 13.13
CA ALA A 305 15.22 21.22 13.96
C ALA A 305 15.63 20.73 15.35
N GLY A 306 14.81 19.89 15.98
CA GLY A 306 15.14 19.29 17.28
C GLY A 306 15.35 20.34 18.38
N HIS A 307 16.46 20.18 19.12
CA HIS A 307 16.84 21.06 20.23
C HIS A 307 18.25 21.64 20.00
N GLY A 308 18.43 22.93 20.30
CA GLY A 308 19.72 23.63 20.20
C GLY A 308 20.58 23.47 21.46
N THR A 309 21.82 23.98 21.43
CA THR A 309 22.73 23.97 22.58
C THR A 309 22.52 25.19 23.48
N GLY A 310 22.59 25.02 24.79
CA GLY A 310 22.65 26.13 25.75
C GLY A 310 21.34 26.86 26.03
N SER A 311 20.21 26.39 25.48
CA SER A 311 18.86 26.86 25.82
C SER A 311 17.99 25.64 26.10
N PHE A 312 17.02 25.72 27.02
CA PHE A 312 16.08 24.62 27.28
C PHE A 312 14.68 24.99 26.79
N TYR A 313 14.24 24.30 25.74
CA TYR A 313 12.91 24.44 25.15
C TYR A 313 12.20 23.09 25.31
N PRO A 314 11.33 22.94 26.33
CA PRO A 314 10.79 21.64 26.72
C PRO A 314 10.11 20.89 25.58
N MET A 315 9.35 21.59 24.74
CA MET A 315 8.56 20.95 23.68
C MET A 315 9.46 20.41 22.55
N GLY A 316 10.45 21.17 22.10
CA GLY A 316 11.42 20.72 21.10
C GLY A 316 12.35 19.63 21.62
N PHE A 317 12.69 19.67 22.91
CA PHE A 317 13.44 18.61 23.57
C PHE A 317 12.64 17.29 23.64
N MET A 318 11.34 17.35 23.99
CA MET A 318 10.47 16.17 23.97
C MET A 318 10.26 15.62 22.56
N ALA A 319 10.13 16.49 21.56
CA ALA A 319 10.06 16.08 20.16
C ALA A 319 11.36 15.40 19.69
N LEU A 320 12.52 15.92 20.09
CA LEU A 320 13.82 15.32 19.84
C LEU A 320 13.91 13.91 20.44
N LEU A 321 13.56 13.76 21.72
CA LEU A 321 13.54 12.46 22.40
C LEU A 321 12.57 11.47 21.74
N ALA A 322 11.39 11.93 21.32
CA ALA A 322 10.42 11.08 20.64
C ALA A 322 10.98 10.54 19.31
N ILE A 323 11.69 11.38 18.55
CA ILE A 323 12.24 11.01 17.25
C ILE A 323 13.52 10.15 17.39
N GLU A 324 14.31 10.33 18.45
CA GLU A 324 15.61 9.65 18.62
C GLU A 324 15.52 8.39 19.49
N VAL A 325 14.79 8.44 20.61
CA VAL A 325 14.77 7.36 21.60
C VAL A 325 13.64 6.36 21.34
N LEU A 326 12.48 6.81 20.87
CA LEU A 326 11.32 5.91 20.68
C LEU A 326 11.53 4.85 19.58
N PRO A 327 12.22 5.13 18.44
CA PRO A 327 12.57 4.11 17.46
C PRO A 327 13.52 3.03 18.00
N LEU A 328 14.28 3.34 19.05
CA LEU A 328 15.18 2.41 19.72
C LEU A 328 14.42 1.48 20.69
N TRP A 329 13.22 1.83 21.13
CA TRP A 329 12.44 1.02 22.08
C TRP A 329 12.27 -0.45 21.63
N PRO A 330 11.79 -0.75 20.41
CA PRO A 330 11.70 -2.13 19.92
C PRO A 330 13.06 -2.84 19.85
N LEU A 331 14.14 -2.10 19.59
CA LEU A 331 15.51 -2.65 19.55
C LEU A 331 15.97 -3.10 20.93
N GLY A 332 15.72 -2.31 21.97
CA GLY A 332 16.09 -2.70 23.33
C GLY A 332 15.30 -3.91 23.84
N VAL A 333 13.99 -3.98 23.54
CA VAL A 333 13.16 -5.16 23.84
C VAL A 333 13.68 -6.39 23.07
N PHE A 334 14.05 -6.21 21.81
CA PHE A 334 14.66 -7.27 21.01
C PHE A 334 16.00 -7.75 21.59
N CYS A 335 16.88 -6.83 21.98
CA CYS A 335 18.19 -7.16 22.54
C CYS A 335 18.07 -7.90 23.88
N THR A 336 17.16 -7.49 24.77
CA THR A 336 16.91 -8.22 26.03
C THR A 336 16.39 -9.63 25.78
N GLN A 337 15.46 -9.81 24.83
CA GLN A 337 14.99 -11.14 24.43
C GLN A 337 16.09 -11.99 23.79
N ALA A 338 17.01 -11.38 23.05
CA ALA A 338 18.14 -12.08 22.44
C ALA A 338 19.19 -12.52 23.46
N VAL A 339 19.33 -11.80 24.59
CA VAL A 339 20.31 -12.10 25.65
C VAL A 339 19.73 -12.95 26.79
N GLY A 340 18.41 -12.94 27.02
CA GLY A 340 17.76 -13.65 28.13
C GLY A 340 17.76 -15.19 28.04
N GLU A 341 17.39 -15.86 29.14
CA GLU A 341 17.58 -17.30 29.40
C GLU A 341 17.13 -18.28 28.30
N ARG A 342 16.08 -17.94 27.52
CA ARG A 342 15.63 -18.79 26.38
C ARG A 342 16.64 -18.83 25.23
N SER A 343 17.56 -17.87 25.13
CA SER A 343 18.63 -17.85 24.13
C SER A 343 19.87 -18.63 24.58
N VAL A 344 20.02 -18.93 25.86
CA VAL A 344 21.11 -19.75 26.42
C VAL A 344 21.08 -21.17 25.85
N PHE A 345 19.88 -21.76 25.68
CA PHE A 345 19.73 -23.05 25.00
C PHE A 345 20.07 -23.00 23.50
N LEU A 346 19.90 -21.83 22.86
CA LEU A 346 20.28 -21.59 21.47
C LEU A 346 21.81 -21.40 21.34
N THR A 347 22.45 -20.75 22.31
CA THR A 347 23.90 -20.53 22.32
C THR A 347 24.69 -21.79 22.64
N VAL A 348 24.14 -22.70 23.46
CA VAL A 348 24.71 -24.06 23.65
C VAL A 348 24.70 -24.87 22.34
N ARG A 349 23.73 -24.63 21.45
CA ARG A 349 23.67 -25.25 20.11
C ARG A 349 24.45 -24.52 19.02
N LEU A 350 24.81 -23.25 19.23
CA LEU A 350 25.55 -22.44 18.26
C LEU A 350 27.04 -22.52 18.54
N ARG A 351 27.79 -23.01 17.55
CA ARG A 351 29.24 -23.25 17.65
C ARG A 351 30.07 -21.97 17.85
N ARG A 352 29.51 -20.75 17.64
CA ARG A 352 30.23 -19.46 17.69
C ARG A 352 29.39 -18.28 18.20
N ARG A 353 29.83 -17.65 19.32
CA ARG A 353 29.23 -16.43 19.89
C ARG A 353 29.29 -15.20 18.96
N LYS A 354 30.24 -15.18 18.02
CA LYS A 354 30.40 -14.10 17.03
C LYS A 354 29.22 -14.00 16.04
N GLU A 355 28.71 -15.16 15.59
CA GLU A 355 27.58 -15.22 14.65
C GLU A 355 26.29 -14.66 15.26
N LEU A 356 26.15 -14.78 16.57
CA LEU A 356 25.04 -14.19 17.30
C LEU A 356 25.12 -12.66 17.34
N LEU A 357 26.26 -12.11 17.77
CA LEU A 357 26.45 -10.67 17.82
C LEU A 357 26.26 -10.05 16.44
N GLU A 358 26.82 -10.69 15.40
CA GLU A 358 26.64 -10.27 14.01
C GLU A 358 25.17 -10.29 13.60
N ALA A 359 24.41 -11.33 13.94
CA ALA A 359 22.99 -11.39 13.65
C ALA A 359 22.17 -10.31 14.38
N ILE A 360 22.50 -9.99 15.64
CA ILE A 360 21.87 -8.91 16.42
C ILE A 360 22.19 -7.56 15.76
N LEU A 361 23.46 -7.29 15.48
CA LEU A 361 23.91 -6.05 14.83
C LEU A 361 23.27 -5.87 13.45
N CYS A 362 23.32 -6.90 12.58
CA CYS A 362 22.72 -6.83 11.25
C CYS A 362 21.19 -6.61 11.33
N THR A 363 20.50 -7.27 12.26
CA THR A 363 19.05 -7.11 12.40
C THR A 363 18.70 -5.71 12.94
N GLY A 364 19.48 -5.19 13.89
CA GLY A 364 19.33 -3.84 14.40
C GLY A 364 19.61 -2.76 13.35
N LEU A 365 20.67 -2.92 12.56
CA LEU A 365 20.98 -2.01 11.45
C LEU A 365 19.87 -2.00 10.39
N LEU A 366 19.28 -3.14 10.06
CA LEU A 366 18.15 -3.20 9.13
C LEU A 366 16.93 -2.44 9.65
N TRP A 367 16.68 -2.46 10.95
CA TRP A 367 15.60 -1.70 11.56
C TRP A 367 15.85 -0.19 11.50
N ILE A 368 17.09 0.22 11.79
CA ILE A 368 17.52 1.61 11.68
C ILE A 368 17.43 2.09 10.21
N LEU A 369 17.79 1.25 9.24
CA LEU A 369 17.60 1.55 7.82
C LEU A 369 16.13 1.72 7.44
N LEU A 370 15.23 0.85 7.93
CA LEU A 370 13.79 1.01 7.71
C LEU A 370 13.28 2.34 8.26
N TYR A 371 13.72 2.71 9.47
CA TYR A 371 13.44 4.02 10.06
C TYR A 371 13.91 5.17 9.16
N GLY A 372 15.13 5.09 8.61
CA GLY A 372 15.64 6.06 7.63
C GLY A 372 14.79 6.18 6.38
N CYS A 373 14.36 5.05 5.79
CA CYS A 373 13.48 5.08 4.62
C CYS A 373 12.16 5.80 4.90
N LEU A 374 11.58 5.59 6.10
CA LEU A 374 10.36 6.28 6.50
C LEU A 374 10.60 7.78 6.76
N LEU A 375 11.76 8.17 7.30
CA LEU A 375 12.15 9.58 7.43
C LEU A 375 12.34 10.26 6.08
N ILE A 376 12.92 9.59 5.08
CA ILE A 376 13.02 10.12 3.71
C ILE A 376 11.62 10.36 3.13
N LEU A 377 10.68 9.43 3.37
CA LEU A 377 9.30 9.59 2.93
C LEU A 377 8.64 10.80 3.62
N ALA A 378 8.84 10.95 4.93
CA ALA A 378 8.37 12.10 5.71
C ALA A 378 8.98 13.43 5.24
N ALA A 379 10.25 13.43 4.83
CA ALA A 379 10.94 14.58 4.30
C ALA A 379 10.44 14.97 2.90
N ALA A 380 10.14 13.99 2.04
CA ALA A 380 9.84 14.22 0.62
C ALA A 380 8.34 14.41 0.30
N VAL A 381 7.44 13.71 0.99
CA VAL A 381 6.00 13.70 0.64
C VAL A 381 5.35 15.07 0.79
N PRO A 382 5.49 15.80 1.92
CA PRO A 382 4.78 17.07 2.09
C PRO A 382 5.22 18.17 1.10
N PRO A 383 6.52 18.38 0.82
CA PRO A 383 6.95 19.32 -0.23
C PRO A 383 6.44 18.92 -1.62
N LEU A 384 6.44 17.63 -1.94
CA LEU A 384 5.97 17.13 -3.24
C LEU A 384 4.46 17.36 -3.44
N LEU A 385 3.67 17.25 -2.37
CA LEU A 385 2.24 17.56 -2.39
C LEU A 385 1.95 19.05 -2.63
N LEU A 386 2.87 19.93 -2.22
CA LEU A 386 2.80 21.38 -2.44
C LEU A 386 3.40 21.83 -3.78
N GLY A 387 4.01 20.91 -4.54
CA GLY A 387 4.66 21.23 -5.82
C GLY A 387 6.06 21.82 -5.69
N PHE A 388 6.68 21.76 -4.51
CA PHE A 388 8.07 22.21 -4.30
C PHE A 388 9.09 21.20 -4.83
N SER A 389 10.23 21.70 -5.31
CA SER A 389 11.39 20.85 -5.61
C SER A 389 12.04 20.37 -4.31
N PRO A 390 12.19 19.05 -4.08
CA PRO A 390 12.81 18.55 -2.88
C PRO A 390 14.32 18.84 -2.87
N ASP A 391 14.84 19.41 -1.78
CA ASP A 391 16.28 19.54 -1.58
C ASP A 391 16.88 18.17 -1.21
N ILE A 392 17.41 17.50 -2.24
CA ILE A 392 18.03 16.17 -2.12
C ILE A 392 19.29 16.23 -1.25
N GLY A 393 20.05 17.32 -1.29
CA GLY A 393 21.30 17.45 -0.53
C GLY A 393 21.02 17.56 0.97
N LEU A 394 20.12 18.46 1.36
CA LEU A 394 19.78 18.66 2.76
C LEU A 394 19.01 17.46 3.35
N SER A 395 18.11 16.85 2.58
CA SER A 395 17.38 15.66 3.05
C SER A 395 18.28 14.45 3.27
N VAL A 396 19.23 14.18 2.36
CA VAL A 396 20.18 13.07 2.52
C VAL A 396 21.12 13.31 3.70
N THR A 397 21.59 14.55 3.90
CA THR A 397 22.48 14.89 5.02
C THR A 397 21.76 14.83 6.37
N ALA A 398 20.55 15.38 6.47
CA ALA A 398 19.74 15.35 7.69
C ALA A 398 19.38 13.91 8.09
N VAL A 399 18.87 13.10 7.15
CA VAL A 399 18.53 11.69 7.43
C VAL A 399 19.79 10.87 7.70
N GLY A 400 20.88 11.10 6.96
CA GLY A 400 22.16 10.41 7.16
C GLY A 400 22.74 10.63 8.55
N LEU A 401 22.76 11.88 9.01
CA LEU A 401 23.15 12.22 10.39
C LEU A 401 22.22 11.59 11.42
N LYS A 402 20.91 11.57 11.15
CA LYS A 402 19.92 10.93 12.04
C LYS A 402 20.16 9.43 12.19
N LEU A 403 20.43 8.74 11.09
CA LEU A 403 20.75 7.32 11.09
C LEU A 403 22.04 7.01 11.86
N LEU A 404 23.04 7.88 11.72
CA LEU A 404 24.31 7.72 12.40
C LEU A 404 24.18 7.94 13.91
N ASP A 405 23.41 8.94 14.33
CA ASP A 405 23.12 9.24 15.73
C ASP A 405 22.32 8.11 16.40
N VAL A 406 21.20 7.69 15.79
CA VAL A 406 20.41 6.53 16.27
C VAL A 406 21.25 5.25 16.25
N GLY A 407 22.12 5.07 15.27
CA GLY A 407 23.09 3.96 15.22
C GLY A 407 24.06 3.96 16.39
N PHE A 408 24.66 5.11 16.70
CA PHE A 408 25.51 5.31 17.87
C PHE A 408 24.76 4.98 19.17
N GLN A 409 23.55 5.50 19.34
CA GLN A 409 22.72 5.26 20.53
C GLN A 409 22.35 3.77 20.67
N PHE A 410 22.03 3.08 19.58
CA PHE A 410 21.80 1.64 19.59
C PHE A 410 23.04 0.86 20.06
N LEU A 411 24.22 1.20 19.55
CA LEU A 411 25.48 0.57 19.98
C LEU A 411 25.78 0.83 21.46
N LEU A 412 25.45 2.03 21.96
CA LEU A 412 25.57 2.38 23.37
C LEU A 412 24.65 1.51 24.23
N ILE A 413 23.37 1.39 23.86
CA ILE A 413 22.39 0.53 24.57
C ILE A 413 22.89 -0.92 24.61
N LEU A 414 23.35 -1.45 23.46
CA LEU A 414 23.88 -2.80 23.38
C LEU A 414 25.13 -2.99 24.24
N SER A 415 26.01 -1.98 24.30
CA SER A 415 27.23 -2.02 25.12
C SER A 415 26.92 -2.01 26.60
N VAL A 416 25.98 -1.16 27.05
CA VAL A 416 25.51 -1.11 28.44
C VAL A 416 24.80 -2.41 28.81
N LEU A 417 23.99 -2.98 27.90
CA LEU A 417 23.36 -4.29 28.09
C LEU A 417 24.40 -5.39 28.30
N CYS A 418 25.52 -5.38 27.57
CA CYS A 418 26.60 -6.36 27.78
C CYS A 418 27.21 -6.27 29.20
N VAL A 419 27.26 -5.08 29.79
CA VAL A 419 27.89 -4.86 31.10
C VAL A 419 26.91 -5.13 32.24
N THR A 420 25.67 -4.68 32.11
CA THR A 420 24.68 -4.64 33.20
C THR A 420 23.64 -5.75 33.13
N GLY A 421 23.51 -6.44 31.99
CA GLY A 421 22.43 -7.40 31.74
C GLY A 421 21.06 -6.76 31.50
N GLN A 422 20.94 -5.43 31.59
CA GLN A 422 19.65 -4.72 31.49
C GLN A 422 19.67 -3.65 30.39
N ALA A 423 18.79 -3.75 29.40
CA ALA A 423 18.69 -2.73 28.34
C ALA A 423 18.05 -1.42 28.84
N THR A 424 17.27 -1.49 29.93
CA THR A 424 16.71 -0.31 30.61
C THR A 424 17.82 0.65 31.06
N ALA A 425 18.91 0.13 31.61
CA ALA A 425 20.10 0.92 31.95
C ALA A 425 20.70 1.61 30.72
N GLY A 426 20.69 0.94 29.56
CA GLY A 426 21.11 1.52 28.29
C GLY A 426 20.23 2.70 27.85
N PHE A 427 18.89 2.55 27.93
CA PHE A 427 17.97 3.65 27.62
C PHE A 427 18.12 4.84 28.54
N VAL A 428 18.23 4.61 29.85
CA VAL A 428 18.46 5.68 30.82
C VAL A 428 19.76 6.41 30.50
N THR A 429 20.82 5.69 30.15
CA THR A 429 22.10 6.28 29.71
C THR A 429 21.91 7.18 28.48
N VAL A 430 21.20 6.70 27.47
CA VAL A 430 20.91 7.49 26.26
C VAL A 430 20.11 8.75 26.61
N VAL A 431 19.05 8.64 27.40
CA VAL A 431 18.21 9.77 27.81
C VAL A 431 19.03 10.80 28.58
N LEU A 432 19.84 10.37 29.56
CA LEU A 432 20.75 11.26 30.31
C LEU A 432 21.76 11.96 29.39
N LEU A 433 22.25 11.28 28.36
CA LEU A 433 23.16 11.87 27.38
C LEU A 433 22.49 12.98 26.55
N HIS A 434 21.19 12.86 26.25
CA HIS A 434 20.43 13.96 25.62
C HIS A 434 20.21 15.12 26.59
N PHE A 435 20.00 14.87 27.89
CA PHE A 435 19.91 15.95 28.89
C PHE A 435 21.20 16.77 28.99
N LEU A 436 22.36 16.18 28.71
CA LEU A 436 23.61 16.95 28.67
C LEU A 436 23.65 17.96 27.51
N CYS A 437 22.79 17.84 26.49
CA CYS A 437 22.70 18.81 25.39
C CYS A 437 22.17 20.19 25.83
N VAL A 438 21.58 20.28 27.03
CA VAL A 438 21.19 21.57 27.64
C VAL A 438 22.42 22.40 28.00
N LEU A 439 23.56 21.75 28.26
CA LEU A 439 24.81 22.45 28.52
C LEU A 439 25.32 23.11 27.23
N PRO A 440 26.03 24.26 27.33
CA PRO A 440 26.61 24.95 26.17
C PRO A 440 27.86 24.23 25.64
N VAL A 441 27.76 22.92 25.39
CA VAL A 441 28.86 22.05 24.95
C VAL A 441 28.48 21.46 23.59
N SER A 442 29.07 22.00 22.53
CA SER A 442 28.66 21.71 21.14
C SER A 442 29.02 20.30 20.65
N TRP A 443 30.02 19.65 21.25
CA TRP A 443 30.62 18.39 20.81
C TRP A 443 30.06 17.13 21.49
N LEU A 444 29.00 17.28 22.30
CA LEU A 444 28.33 16.13 22.92
C LEU A 444 27.65 15.24 21.86
N PRO A 445 27.90 13.91 21.85
CA PRO A 445 27.54 13.05 20.73
C PRO A 445 26.04 12.79 20.55
N ALA A 446 25.26 12.68 21.63
CA ALA A 446 23.81 12.48 21.50
C ALA A 446 23.13 13.73 20.94
N GLY A 447 22.19 13.56 20.03
CA GLY A 447 21.40 14.65 19.45
C GLY A 447 22.17 15.54 18.49
N LEU A 448 23.36 15.12 18.00
CA LEU A 448 24.12 15.86 16.97
C LEU A 448 23.44 15.85 15.61
N SER A 449 22.45 14.98 15.42
CA SER A 449 21.60 14.97 14.23
C SER A 449 20.55 16.08 14.19
N SER A 450 20.40 16.84 15.28
CA SER A 450 19.53 18.01 15.38
C SER A 450 20.03 19.15 14.49
N LEU A 451 19.23 19.60 13.52
CA LEU A 451 19.62 20.68 12.61
C LEU A 451 19.85 22.00 13.37
N ALA A 452 19.18 22.24 14.51
CA ALA A 452 19.41 23.43 15.33
C ALA A 452 20.83 23.51 15.93
N ARG A 453 21.59 22.41 15.94
CA ARG A 453 22.98 22.38 16.42
C ARG A 453 23.99 22.50 15.29
N LEU A 454 23.56 22.28 14.04
CA LEU A 454 24.42 22.37 12.88
C LEU A 454 24.63 23.82 12.46
N ASN A 455 25.79 24.11 11.90
CA ASN A 455 26.10 25.41 11.34
C ASN A 455 25.46 25.56 9.94
N LEU A 456 24.14 25.77 9.91
CA LEU A 456 23.40 26.14 8.70
C LEU A 456 23.07 27.64 8.73
N PRO A 457 22.96 28.32 7.56
CA PRO A 457 22.70 29.77 7.51
C PRO A 457 21.41 30.20 8.22
N GLN A 458 20.43 29.29 8.31
CA GLN A 458 19.11 29.49 8.90
C GLN A 458 19.04 29.07 10.38
N THR A 459 20.11 28.50 10.94
CA THR A 459 20.16 27.99 12.32
C THR A 459 21.36 28.56 13.06
N GLY A 460 21.19 29.05 14.29
CA GLY A 460 22.29 29.59 15.11
C GLY A 460 23.27 28.54 15.67
N GLY A 461 23.37 27.35 15.05
CA GLY A 461 24.20 26.25 15.52
C GLY A 461 25.68 26.43 15.20
N THR A 462 26.54 25.80 16.00
CA THR A 462 28.00 26.00 15.92
C THR A 462 28.75 24.87 15.23
N MET A 463 28.11 23.71 15.04
CA MET A 463 28.81 22.47 14.64
C MET A 463 28.70 22.20 13.13
N PRO A 464 29.80 22.09 12.37
CA PRO A 464 29.72 21.69 10.96
C PRO A 464 29.17 20.27 10.79
N GLY A 465 28.23 20.06 9.86
CA GLY A 465 27.62 18.73 9.64
C GLY A 465 28.62 17.61 9.35
N ALA A 466 29.70 17.90 8.63
CA ALA A 466 30.78 16.94 8.37
C ALA A 466 31.52 16.53 9.65
N ALA A 467 31.78 17.48 10.55
CA ALA A 467 32.46 17.20 11.81
C ALA A 467 31.55 16.41 12.77
N ALA A 468 30.24 16.68 12.77
CA ALA A 468 29.25 15.90 13.51
C ALA A 468 29.23 14.43 13.03
N ALA A 469 29.26 14.22 11.71
CA ALA A 469 29.33 12.88 11.12
C ALA A 469 30.62 12.13 11.51
N VAL A 470 31.78 12.80 11.47
CA VAL A 470 33.07 12.20 11.87
C VAL A 470 33.05 11.81 13.34
N LEU A 471 32.53 12.68 14.22
CA LEU A 471 32.46 12.39 15.65
C LEU A 471 31.55 11.19 15.94
N LEU A 472 30.34 11.18 15.40
CA LEU A 472 29.41 10.04 15.57
C LEU A 472 29.98 8.75 14.96
N GLY A 473 30.65 8.84 13.81
CA GLY A 473 31.28 7.70 13.14
C GLY A 473 32.43 7.11 13.96
N THR A 474 33.32 7.95 14.48
CA THR A 474 34.46 7.50 15.32
C THR A 474 33.98 6.90 16.64
N CYS A 475 33.00 7.50 17.32
CA CYS A 475 32.39 6.94 18.52
C CYS A 475 31.70 5.58 18.23
N SER A 476 30.97 5.48 17.12
CA SER A 476 30.32 4.22 16.71
C SER A 476 31.34 3.12 16.41
N LEU A 477 32.44 3.45 15.72
CA LEU A 477 33.53 2.52 15.44
C LEU A 477 34.17 2.01 16.73
N ALA A 478 34.45 2.90 17.69
CA ALA A 478 35.02 2.53 18.98
C ALA A 478 34.10 1.56 19.75
N LEU A 479 32.79 1.80 19.76
CA LEU A 479 31.81 0.91 20.38
C LEU A 479 31.74 -0.45 19.66
N LEU A 480 31.76 -0.48 18.33
CA LEU A 480 31.79 -1.73 17.54
C LEU A 480 33.05 -2.56 17.81
N LEU A 481 34.22 -1.93 17.88
CA LEU A 481 35.48 -2.59 18.22
C LEU A 481 35.44 -3.14 19.65
N TRP A 482 34.90 -2.38 20.61
CA TRP A 482 34.73 -2.86 21.98
C TRP A 482 33.74 -4.02 22.07
N LEU A 483 32.60 -3.94 21.38
CA LEU A 483 31.58 -5.00 21.33
C LEU A 483 32.15 -6.29 20.77
N SER A 484 32.87 -6.21 19.65
CA SER A 484 33.48 -7.38 18.98
C SER A 484 34.62 -8.02 19.78
N GLY A 485 35.40 -7.24 20.54
CA GLY A 485 36.49 -7.76 21.35
C GLY A 485 36.07 -8.24 22.75
N ARG A 486 35.42 -7.36 23.52
CA ARG A 486 35.09 -7.57 24.95
C ARG A 486 33.60 -7.81 25.18
N GLY A 487 32.72 -7.14 24.44
CA GLY A 487 31.26 -7.28 24.58
C GLY A 487 30.77 -8.72 24.39
N ILE A 488 31.26 -9.42 23.36
CA ILE A 488 30.94 -10.85 23.09
C ILE A 488 31.21 -11.75 24.30
N LYS A 489 32.26 -11.47 25.08
CA LYS A 489 32.62 -12.27 26.25
C LYS A 489 31.65 -12.04 27.41
N ARG A 490 31.14 -10.81 27.56
CA ARG A 490 30.27 -10.41 28.67
C ARG A 490 28.77 -10.63 28.42
N LEU A 491 28.34 -10.74 27.16
CA LEU A 491 26.94 -10.95 26.77
C LEU A 491 26.27 -12.19 27.42
N PHE A 492 27.06 -13.12 27.99
CA PHE A 492 26.60 -14.40 28.54
C PHE A 492 27.12 -14.76 29.92
N ASN A 493 27.74 -13.81 30.62
CA ASN A 493 28.31 -14.06 31.95
C ASN A 493 27.39 -13.59 33.09
N HIS A 494 26.10 -13.37 32.79
CA HIS A 494 25.09 -12.87 33.73
C HIS A 494 24.07 -13.94 34.05
#